data_AF-N6TS21-F1
#
_entry.id   AF-N6TS21-F1
#
_cell.length_a   1.000
_cell.length_b   1.000
_cell.length_c   1.000
_cell.angle_alpha   90.00
_cell.angle_beta   90.00
_cell.angle_gamma   90.00
#
_symmetry.space_group_name_H-M   'P 1'
#
loop_
_entity.id
_entity.type
_entity.pdbx_description
1 polymer ?
#
loop_
_entity_poly.entity_id
_entity_poly.type
_entity_poly.pdbx_seq_one_letter_code
_entity_poly.pdbx_strand_id
1 'polypeptide(L)' 'MYISAFLVINRRYKEAANMYERAAELSIDDFELAVAAATAMRKAGRHEDAEKWYRQSVRMRPS' A
#
# COMPACT_ATOMS: atom_id res chain seq x y z
N MET A 1 12.88 -25.44 -1.71
CA MET A 1 11.56 -25.09 -2.27
C MET A 1 10.99 -23.77 -1.73
N TYR A 2 11.40 -23.28 -0.56
CA TYR A 2 10.83 -22.06 0.06
C TYR A 2 11.27 -20.72 -0.56
N ILE A 3 12.48 -20.63 -1.13
CA ILE A 3 13.02 -19.35 -1.63
C ILE A 3 12.24 -18.83 -2.85
N SER A 4 11.78 -19.73 -3.71
CA SER A 4 11.09 -19.37 -4.96
C SER A 4 9.72 -18.79 -4.68
N ALA A 5 8.97 -19.40 -3.74
CA ALA A 5 7.68 -18.89 -3.29
C ALA A 5 7.83 -17.53 -2.61
N PHE A 6 8.84 -17.35 -1.76
CA PHE A 6 9.12 -16.06 -1.11
C PHE A 6 9.44 -14.95 -2.12
N LEU A 7 10.24 -15.24 -3.14
CA LEU A 7 10.59 -14.28 -4.19
C LEU A 7 9.36 -13.87 -5.02
N VAL A 8 8.52 -14.83 -5.39
CA VAL A 8 7.26 -14.60 -6.12
C VAL A 8 6.30 -13.76 -5.29
N ILE A 9 6.15 -14.07 -4.00
CA ILE A 9 5.28 -13.34 -3.08
C ILE A 9 5.74 -11.89 -2.91
N ASN A 10 7.05 -11.66 -2.71
CA ASN A 10 7.61 -10.30 -2.63
C ASN A 10 7.42 -9.49 -3.92
N ARG A 11 7.61 -10.13 -5.08
CA ARG A 11 7.38 -9.48 -6.38
C ARG A 11 5.93 -9.04 -6.53
N ARG A 12 4.98 -9.89 -6.13
CA ARG A 12 3.54 -9.59 -6.15
C ARG A 12 3.16 -8.48 -5.17
N TYR A 13 3.79 -8.40 -4.00
CA TYR A 13 3.54 -7.30 -3.07
C TYR A 13 4.03 -5.96 -3.61
N LYS A 14 5.20 -5.93 -4.26
CA LYS A 14 5.70 -4.72 -4.92
C LYS A 14 4.79 -4.28 -6.08
N GLU A 15 4.32 -5.22 -6.89
CA GLU A 15 3.35 -4.91 -7.95
C GLU A 15 2.02 -4.38 -7.37
N ALA A 16 1.49 -5.03 -6.34
CA ALA A 16 0.28 -4.57 -5.65
C ALA A 16 0.45 -3.15 -5.08
N ALA A 17 1.56 -2.89 -4.39
CA ALA A 17 1.88 -1.56 -3.86
C ALA A 17 1.82 -0.48 -4.95
N ASN A 18 2.42 -0.73 -6.12
CA ASN A 18 2.41 0.22 -7.23
C ASN A 18 1.00 0.40 -7.85
N MET A 19 0.18 -0.66 -7.89
CA MET A 19 -1.19 -0.55 -8.38
C MET A 19 -2.05 0.28 -7.43
N TYR A 20 -1.94 0.04 -6.12
CA TYR A 20 -2.69 0.81 -5.13
C TYR A 20 -2.20 2.26 -5.03
N GLU A 21 -0.90 2.52 -5.23
CA GLU A 21 -0.36 3.89 -5.30
C GLU A 21 -1.03 4.68 -6.42
N ARG A 22 -1.06 4.13 -7.64
CA ARG A 22 -1.79 4.74 -8.77
C ARG A 22 -3.28 4.88 -8.52
N ALA A 23 -3.90 3.88 -7.90
CA ALA A 23 -5.32 3.95 -7.58
C ALA A 23 -5.60 5.08 -6.58
N ALA A 24 -4.74 5.24 -5.56
CA ALA A 24 -4.89 6.28 -4.54
C ALA A 24 -4.55 7.68 -5.07
N GLU A 25 -3.66 7.78 -6.07
CA GLU A 25 -3.45 9.02 -6.84
C GLU A 25 -4.69 9.41 -7.66
N LEU A 26 -5.42 8.44 -8.22
CA LEU A 26 -6.64 8.67 -8.99
C LEU A 26 -7.87 8.97 -8.12
N SER A 27 -7.86 8.54 -6.86
CA SER A 27 -8.96 8.77 -5.90
C SER A 27 -8.39 9.22 -4.58
N ILE A 28 -7.91 10.46 -4.57
CA ILE A 28 -7.18 11.07 -3.46
C ILE A 28 -8.06 11.33 -2.22
N ASP A 29 -9.37 11.14 -2.34
CA ASP A 29 -10.38 11.33 -1.29
C ASP A 29 -11.00 10.00 -0.81
N ASP A 30 -10.52 8.85 -1.31
CA ASP A 30 -10.98 7.54 -0.89
C ASP A 30 -10.10 6.99 0.24
N PHE A 31 -10.61 7.13 1.47
CA PHE A 31 -9.98 6.62 2.69
C PHE A 31 -9.67 5.12 2.62
N GLU A 32 -10.62 4.31 2.14
CA GLU A 32 -10.47 2.85 2.09
C GLU A 32 -9.34 2.48 1.13
N LEU A 33 -9.24 3.21 0.01
CA LEU A 33 -8.17 3.02 -0.96
C LEU A 33 -6.79 3.42 -0.40
N ALA A 34 -6.71 4.51 0.35
CA ALA A 34 -5.49 4.93 1.04
C ALA A 34 -5.02 3.90 2.08
N VAL A 35 -5.95 3.30 2.83
CA VAL A 35 -5.66 2.21 3.79
C VAL A 35 -5.22 0.93 3.09
N ALA A 36 -5.86 0.59 1.95
CA ALA A 36 -5.48 -0.55 1.13
C ALA A 36 -4.06 -0.38 0.54
N ALA A 37 -3.75 0.82 0.04
CA ALA A 37 -2.42 1.19 -0.44
C ALA A 37 -1.37 1.06 0.64
N ALA A 38 -1.60 1.67 1.80
CA ALA A 38 -0.67 1.59 2.93
C ALA A 38 -0.42 0.13 3.36
N THR A 39 -1.47 -0.69 3.39
CA THR A 39 -1.36 -2.12 3.74
C THR A 39 -0.54 -2.91 2.71
N ALA A 40 -0.74 -2.65 1.42
CA ALA A 40 0.04 -3.29 0.36
C ALA A 40 1.51 -2.86 0.39
N MET A 41 1.79 -1.57 0.61
CA MET A 41 3.14 -1.04 0.76
C MET A 41 3.87 -1.64 1.96
N ARG A 42 3.18 -1.82 3.09
CA ARG A 42 3.72 -2.51 4.27
C ARG A 42 4.12 -3.95 3.96
N LYS A 43 3.30 -4.70 3.22
CA LYS A 43 3.62 -6.07 2.79
C LYS A 43 4.76 -6.12 1.77
N ALA A 44 4.96 -5.05 0.99
CA ALA A 44 6.06 -4.92 0.05
C ALA A 44 7.39 -4.48 0.69
N GLY A 45 7.40 -4.18 2.00
CA GLY A 45 8.56 -3.63 2.72
C GLY A 45 8.77 -2.12 2.55
N ARG A 46 7.84 -1.41 1.90
CA ARG A 46 7.84 0.06 1.73
C ARG A 46 7.19 0.71 2.96
N HIS A 47 7.84 0.62 4.12
CA HIS A 47 7.26 1.07 5.40
C HIS A 47 7.06 2.60 5.47
N GLU A 48 8.00 3.38 4.94
CA GLU A 48 7.94 4.84 4.96
C GLU A 48 6.76 5.38 4.12
N ASP A 49 6.52 4.79 2.95
CA ASP A 49 5.41 5.20 2.10
C ASP A 49 4.06 4.77 2.67
N ALA A 50 3.99 3.58 3.30
CA ALA A 50 2.81 3.14 4.02
C ALA A 50 2.43 4.13 5.14
N GLU A 51 3.41 4.64 5.90
CA GLU A 51 3.17 5.62 6.96
C GLU A 51 2.62 6.95 6.43
N LYS A 52 3.11 7.43 5.28
CA LYS A 52 2.56 8.63 4.62
C LYS A 52 1.08 8.43 4.27
N TRP A 53 0.74 7.30 3.66
CA TRP A 53 -0.63 6.97 3.28
C TRP A 53 -1.55 6.80 4.49
N TYR A 54 -1.08 6.18 5.57
CA TYR A 54 -1.85 6.11 6.83
C TYR A 54 -2.08 7.50 7.44
N ARG A 55 -1.08 8.39 7.45
CA ARG A 55 -1.29 9.76 7.91
C ARG A 55 -2.30 10.50 7.04
N GLN A 56 -2.26 10.29 5.73
CA GLN A 56 -3.19 10.93 4.80
C GLN A 56 -4.61 10.42 5.01
N SER A 57 -4.80 9.11 5.21
CA SER A 57 -6.11 8.53 5.47
C SER A 57 -6.71 9.04 6.80
N VAL A 58 -5.92 9.10 7.88
CA VAL A 58 -6.36 9.68 9.16
C VAL A 58 -6.75 11.16 9.03
N ARG A 59 -6.11 11.92 8.14
CA ARG A 59 -6.49 13.32 7.87
C ARG A 59 -7.80 13.48 7.11
N MET A 60 -8.20 12.50 6.29
CA MET A 60 -9.47 12.55 5.53
C MET A 60 -10.68 12.20 6.41
N ARG A 61 -10.52 11.28 7.37
CA ARG A 61 -11.48 11.03 8.44
C ARG A 61 -10.83 11.30 9.80
N PRO A 62 -10.69 12.57 10.20
CA PRO A 62 -10.62 12.87 11.61
C PRO A 62 -12.00 12.52 12.18
N SER A 63 -12.03 11.62 13.17
CA SER A 63 -13.23 11.14 13.88
C SER A 63 -14.31 12.19 14.11
#